data_AF-A0A6I5CSS6-F1
#
_entry.id   AF-A0A6I5CSS6-F1
#
_cell.length_a   1.000
_cell.length_b   1.000
_cell.length_c   1.000
_cell.angle_alpha   90.00
_cell.angle_beta   90.00
_cell.angle_gamma   90.00
#
_symmetry.space_group_name_H-M   'P 1'
#
loop_
_entity.id
_entity.type
_entity.pdbx_description
1 polymer ?
#
loop_
_entity_poly.entity_id
_entity_poly.type
_entity_poly.pdbx_seq_one_letter_code
_entity_poly.pdbx_strand_id
1 'polypeptide(L)'
;MPLALLALAIGAFGIGTTEFVIMGLLPEVAGDFGVSIPTAGLLVTGYALGVMLGAPLMTVLGTKISRKRMLMLLMGLFVAGNLLSALAPSFSVMLIGRVVASLAHGAFFGIGSVVAA
;
A
#
# COMPACT_ATOMS: atom_id res chain seq x y z
N MET A 1 4.50 25.54 -0.99
CA MET A 1 5.23 24.32 -0.56
C MET A 1 6.14 23.87 -1.70
N PRO A 2 7.38 23.41 -1.41
CA PRO A 2 8.23 22.77 -2.41
C PRO A 2 7.49 21.63 -3.14
N LEU A 3 7.63 21.53 -4.46
CA LEU A 3 6.96 20.49 -5.27
C LEU A 3 7.27 19.06 -4.78
N ALA A 4 8.48 18.84 -4.28
CA ALA A 4 8.87 17.55 -3.71
C ALA A 4 8.05 17.18 -2.46
N LEU A 5 7.80 18.14 -1.56
CA LEU A 5 6.98 17.92 -0.37
C LEU A 5 5.51 17.69 -0.73
N LEU A 6 5.00 18.40 -1.75
CA LEU A 6 3.65 18.16 -2.25
C LEU A 6 3.51 16.74 -2.84
N ALA A 7 4.50 16.28 -3.62
CA ALA A 7 4.51 14.93 -4.15
C ALA A 7 4.54 13.85 -3.05
N LEU A 8 5.36 14.06 -2.01
CA LEU A 8 5.39 13.17 -0.85
C LEU A 8 4.06 13.17 -0.09
N ALA A 9 3.44 14.34 0.08
CA ALA A 9 2.15 14.47 0.74
C ALA A 9 1.04 13.74 -0.04
N ILE A 10 1.00 13.87 -1.36
CA ILE A 10 0.04 13.15 -2.22
C ILE A 10 0.25 11.64 -2.11
N GLY A 11 1.51 11.17 -2.14
CA GLY A 11 1.82 9.75 -2.00
C GLY A 11 1.40 9.21 -0.62
N ALA A 12 1.74 9.92 0.45
CA ALA A 12 1.36 9.55 1.81
C ALA A 12 -0.17 9.56 2.00
N PHE A 13 -0.85 10.55 1.44
CA PHE A 13 -2.31 10.61 1.42
C PHE A 13 -2.90 9.40 0.71
N GLY A 14 -2.45 9.10 -0.51
CA GLY A 14 -2.95 7.95 -1.28
C GLY A 14 -2.75 6.62 -0.54
N ILE A 15 -1.58 6.42 0.08
CA ILE A 15 -1.30 5.24 0.91
C ILE A 15 -2.25 5.17 2.11
N GLY A 16 -2.36 6.27 2.87
CA GLY A 16 -3.21 6.31 4.06
C GLY A 16 -4.69 6.09 3.74
N THR A 17 -5.22 6.75 2.71
CA THR A 17 -6.59 6.53 2.23
C THR A 17 -6.81 5.06 1.88
N THR A 18 -5.89 4.46 1.14
CA THR A 18 -5.99 3.05 0.71
C THR A 18 -5.95 2.07 1.89
N GLU A 19 -5.20 2.39 2.95
CA GLU A 19 -5.11 1.57 4.15
C GLU A 19 -6.39 1.63 4.99
N PHE A 20 -6.94 2.82 5.24
CA PHE A 20 -8.00 3.00 6.23
C PHE A 20 -9.41 2.94 5.66
N VAL A 21 -9.63 3.40 4.42
CA VAL A 21 -10.99 3.47 3.84
C VAL A 21 -11.67 2.10 3.77
N ILE A 22 -10.90 1.03 3.52
CA ILE A 22 -11.46 -0.31 3.37
C ILE A 22 -12.14 -0.83 4.65
N MET A 23 -11.77 -0.33 5.83
CA MET A 23 -12.41 -0.70 7.09
C MET A 23 -13.89 -0.30 7.12
N GLY A 24 -14.21 0.84 6.51
CA GLY A 24 -15.58 1.32 6.35
C GLY A 24 -16.35 0.66 5.20
N LEU A 25 -15.66 -0.06 4.32
CA LEU A 25 -16.23 -0.71 3.13
C LEU A 25 -16.27 -2.24 3.24
N LEU A 26 -15.99 -2.81 4.42
CA LEU A 26 -15.97 -4.26 4.59
C LEU A 26 -17.31 -4.94 4.25
N PRO A 27 -18.50 -4.39 4.59
CA PRO A 27 -19.78 -4.98 4.20
C PRO A 27 -19.96 -5.03 2.68
N GLU A 28 -19.60 -3.96 1.96
CA GLU A 28 -19.69 -3.86 0.51
C GLU A 28 -18.74 -4.86 -0.16
N VAL A 29 -17.48 -4.89 0.27
CA VAL A 29 -16.48 -5.85 -0.24
C VAL A 29 -16.89 -7.30 0.03
N ALA A 30 -17.47 -7.57 1.20
CA ALA A 30 -18.00 -8.88 1.54
C ALA A 30 -19.14 -9.28 0.59
N GLY A 31 -20.05 -8.35 0.27
CA GLY A 31 -21.12 -8.53 -0.70
C GLY A 31 -20.61 -8.81 -2.11
N ASP A 32 -19.69 -7.98 -2.61
CA ASP A 32 -19.15 -8.09 -3.98
C ASP A 32 -18.44 -9.43 -4.24
N PHE A 33 -17.72 -9.94 -3.24
CA PHE A 33 -17.01 -11.22 -3.35
C PHE A 33 -17.77 -12.43 -2.77
N GLY A 34 -18.97 -12.23 -2.23
CA GLY A 34 -19.78 -13.30 -1.63
C GLY A 34 -19.12 -13.99 -0.43
N VAL A 35 -18.34 -13.24 0.37
CA VAL A 35 -17.65 -13.74 1.57
C VAL A 35 -18.26 -13.17 2.84
N SER A 36 -17.91 -13.71 4.01
CA SER A 36 -18.33 -13.14 5.29
C SER A 36 -17.56 -11.85 5.62
N ILE A 37 -18.15 -10.95 6.41
CA ILE A 37 -17.45 -9.73 6.89
C ILE A 37 -16.14 -10.08 7.64
N PRO A 38 -16.09 -11.08 8.54
CA PRO A 38 -14.82 -11.51 9.14
C PRO A 38 -13.77 -11.94 8.11
N THR A 39 -14.20 -12.62 7.03
CA THR A 39 -13.30 -12.97 5.91
C THR A 39 -12.80 -11.73 5.19
N ALA A 40 -13.68 -10.76 4.90
CA ALA A 40 -13.28 -9.48 4.31
C ALA A 40 -12.26 -8.72 5.18
N GLY A 41 -12.37 -8.86 6.51
CA GLY A 41 -11.37 -8.34 7.47
C GLY A 41 -9.94 -8.84 7.22
N LEU A 42 -9.75 -9.98 6.56
CA LEU A 42 -8.43 -10.46 6.16
C LEU A 42 -7.72 -9.52 5.18
N LEU A 43 -8.44 -8.65 4.46
CA LEU A 43 -7.83 -7.61 3.63
C LEU A 43 -7.05 -6.60 4.49
N VAL A 44 -7.57 -6.26 5.68
CA VAL A 44 -6.89 -5.39 6.65
C VAL A 44 -5.70 -6.13 7.27
N THR A 45 -5.90 -7.35 7.75
CA THR A 45 -4.83 -8.16 8.34
C THR A 45 -3.70 -8.44 7.35
N GLY A 46 -4.02 -8.85 6.13
CA GLY A 46 -3.05 -9.13 5.08
C GLY A 46 -2.27 -7.88 4.68
N TYR A 47 -2.95 -6.73 4.57
CA TYR A 47 -2.27 -5.46 4.35
C TYR A 47 -1.27 -5.16 5.47
N ALA A 48 -1.70 -5.24 6.73
CA ALA A 48 -0.86 -4.98 7.90
C ALA A 48 0.37 -5.92 7.98
N LEU A 49 0.19 -7.21 7.69
CA LEU A 49 1.31 -8.16 7.61
C LEU A 49 2.29 -7.79 6.50
N GLY A 50 1.78 -7.37 5.34
CA GLY A 50 2.63 -6.90 4.25
C GLY A 50 3.33 -5.58 4.57
N VAL A 51 2.75 -4.67 5.37
CA VAL A 51 3.46 -3.48 5.88
C VAL A 51 4.59 -3.91 6.82
N MET A 52 4.29 -4.78 7.79
CA MET A 52 5.24 -5.30 8.78
C MET A 52 6.47 -5.91 8.13
N LEU A 53 6.29 -6.72 7.09
CA LEU A 53 7.38 -7.38 6.38
C LEU A 53 7.98 -6.51 5.27
N GLY A 54 7.15 -5.74 4.59
CA GLY A 54 7.52 -4.94 3.43
C GLY A 54 8.44 -3.78 3.76
N ALA A 55 8.23 -3.12 4.90
CA ALA A 55 9.07 -2.01 5.33
C ALA A 55 10.56 -2.40 5.46
N PRO A 56 10.95 -3.42 6.27
CA PRO A 56 12.35 -3.84 6.35
C PRO A 56 12.84 -4.43 5.03
N LEU A 57 12.03 -5.24 4.34
CA LEU A 57 12.43 -5.87 3.09
C LEU A 57 12.77 -4.85 2.00
N MET A 58 11.86 -3.91 1.74
CA MET A 58 12.07 -2.87 0.73
C MET A 58 13.20 -1.92 1.13
N THR A 59 13.37 -1.63 2.43
CA THR A 59 14.49 -0.80 2.90
C THR A 59 15.84 -1.47 2.60
N VAL A 60 15.98 -2.77 2.88
CA VAL A 60 17.21 -3.53 2.59
C VAL A 60 17.48 -3.59 1.08
N LEU A 61 16.46 -3.92 0.28
CA LEU A 61 16.57 -3.95 -1.18
C LEU A 61 16.90 -2.57 -1.78
N GLY A 62 16.45 -1.50 -1.13
CA GLY A 62 16.67 -0.11 -1.55
C GLY A 62 18.02 0.49 -1.15
N THR A 63 18.87 -0.20 -0.38
CA THR A 63 20.13 0.34 0.20
C THR A 63 21.07 0.99 -0.82
N LYS A 64 21.15 0.46 -2.04
CA LYS A 64 22.04 0.97 -3.12
C LYS A 64 21.30 1.87 -4.12
N ILE A 65 20.01 2.10 -3.92
CA ILE A 65 19.16 2.89 -4.82
C ILE A 65 19.08 4.32 -4.31
N SER A 66 19.20 5.32 -5.18
CA SER A 66 19.02 6.72 -4.77
C SER A 66 17.60 6.95 -4.22
N ARG A 67 17.47 7.76 -3.18
CA ARG A 67 16.18 7.98 -2.46
C ARG A 67 15.04 8.34 -3.42
N LYS A 68 15.29 9.26 -4.37
CA LYS A 68 14.31 9.64 -5.40
C LYS A 68 13.86 8.45 -6.23
N ARG A 69 14.79 7.63 -6.72
CA ARG A 69 14.45 6.45 -7.53
C ARG A 69 13.69 5.42 -6.72
N MET A 70 14.08 5.21 -5.45
CA MET A 70 13.37 4.30 -4.56
C MET A 70 11.92 4.76 -4.30
N LEU A 71 11.70 6.04 -4.02
CA LEU A 71 10.36 6.61 -3.86
C LEU A 71 9.49 6.41 -5.11
N MET A 72 10.05 6.62 -6.32
CA MET A 72 9.34 6.36 -7.57
C MET A 72 8.99 4.88 -7.76
N LEU A 73 9.92 3.97 -7.45
CA LEU A 73 9.68 2.52 -7.52
C LEU A 73 8.59 2.08 -6.54
N LEU A 74 8.62 2.59 -5.31
CA LEU A 74 7.61 2.32 -4.30
C LEU A 74 6.22 2.82 -4.73
N MET A 75 6.14 4.01 -5.33
CA MET A 75 4.89 4.49 -5.92
C MET A 75 4.41 3.63 -7.09
N GLY A 76 5.32 3.16 -7.95
CA GLY A 76 4.97 2.22 -9.01
C GLY A 76 4.41 0.91 -8.47
N LEU A 77 5.04 0.35 -7.43
CA LEU A 77 4.59 -0.88 -6.76
C LEU A 77 3.22 -0.68 -6.09
N PHE A 78 3.04 0.45 -5.41
CA PHE A 78 1.77 0.83 -4.79
C PHE A 78 0.64 0.93 -5.81
N VAL A 79 0.88 1.59 -6.95
CA VAL A 79 -0.10 1.69 -8.04
C VAL A 79 -0.40 0.32 -8.64
N ALA A 80 0.62 -0.52 -8.88
CA ALA A 80 0.43 -1.85 -9.42
C ALA A 80 -0.42 -2.75 -8.50
N GLY A 81 -0.16 -2.72 -7.18
CA GLY A 81 -0.95 -3.48 -6.20
C GLY A 81 -2.41 -3.01 -6.12
N ASN A 82 -2.63 -1.70 -6.20
CA ASN A 82 -3.98 -1.14 -6.23
C ASN A 82 -4.72 -1.45 -7.54
N LEU A 83 -4.01 -1.43 -8.68
CA LEU A 83 -4.60 -1.82 -9.96
C LEU A 83 -5.01 -3.30 -9.96
N LEU A 84 -4.17 -4.16 -9.37
CA LEU A 84 -4.50 -5.58 -9.18
C LEU A 84 -5.74 -5.76 -8.28
N SER A 85 -5.85 -4.94 -7.22
CA SER A 85 -7.03 -4.92 -6.34
C SER A 85 -8.29 -4.46 -7.08
N ALA A 86 -8.18 -3.39 -7.87
CA ALA A 86 -9.31 -2.81 -8.61
C ALA A 86 -9.85 -3.74 -9.71
N LEU A 87 -8.98 -4.57 -10.28
CA LEU A 87 -9.32 -5.53 -11.35
C LEU A 87 -9.52 -6.95 -10.82
N ALA A 88 -9.60 -7.14 -9.50
CA ALA A 88 -9.61 -8.46 -8.89
C ALA A 88 -10.90 -9.25 -9.26
N PRO A 89 -10.79 -10.42 -9.91
CA PRO A 89 -11.94 -11.28 -10.21
C PRO A 89 -12.38 -12.12 -9.00
N SER A 90 -11.60 -12.13 -7.91
CA SER A 90 -11.87 -12.92 -6.71
C SER A 90 -11.24 -12.31 -5.47
N PHE A 91 -11.75 -12.70 -4.30
CA PHE A 91 -11.26 -12.23 -3.01
C PHE A 91 -9.75 -12.47 -2.81
N SER A 92 -9.25 -13.63 -3.25
CA SER A 92 -7.82 -13.95 -3.14
C SER A 92 -6.95 -13.02 -3.98
N VAL A 93 -7.39 -12.64 -5.18
CA VAL A 93 -6.65 -11.68 -6.03
C VAL A 93 -6.67 -10.28 -5.40
N MET A 94 -7.81 -9.87 -4.84
CA MET A 94 -7.94 -8.62 -4.07
C MET A 94 -6.97 -8.59 -2.89
N LEU A 95 -6.89 -9.70 -2.13
CA LEU A 95 -5.97 -9.83 -1.00
C LEU A 95 -4.50 -9.77 -1.44
N ILE A 96 -4.14 -10.40 -2.56
CA ILE A 96 -2.78 -10.31 -3.13
C ILE A 96 -2.46 -8.86 -3.53
N GLY A 97 -3.38 -8.18 -4.22
CA GLY A 97 -3.21 -6.77 -4.59
C GLY A 97 -2.97 -5.88 -3.38
N ARG A 98 -3.71 -6.12 -2.29
CA ARG A 98 -3.52 -5.45 -1.00
C ARG A 98 -2.13 -5.69 -0.42
N VAL A 99 -1.67 -6.94 -0.36
CA VAL A 99 -0.32 -7.26 0.13
C VAL A 99 0.75 -6.60 -0.74
N VAL A 100 0.62 -6.65 -2.06
CA VAL A 100 1.57 -6.01 -2.99
C VAL A 100 1.64 -4.50 -2.77
N ALA A 101 0.49 -3.84 -2.65
CA ALA A 101 0.44 -2.40 -2.38
C ALA A 101 1.07 -2.05 -1.02
N SER A 102 0.89 -2.89 0.00
CA SER A 102 1.38 -2.63 1.35
C SER A 102 2.90 -2.74 1.49
N LEU A 103 3.56 -3.48 0.59
CA LEU A 103 5.03 -3.55 0.54
C LEU A 103 5.66 -2.17 0.35
N ALA A 104 4.98 -1.27 -0.36
CA ALA A 104 5.47 0.08 -0.59
C ALA A 104 5.34 0.99 0.64
N HIS A 105 4.40 0.68 1.54
CA HIS A 105 3.93 1.59 2.57
C HIS A 105 5.05 2.03 3.53
N GLY A 106 5.56 1.13 4.37
CA GLY A 106 6.47 1.55 5.44
C GLY A 106 7.79 2.13 4.92
N ALA A 107 8.33 1.58 3.82
CA ALA A 107 9.55 2.11 3.21
C ALA A 107 9.34 3.51 2.58
N PHE A 108 8.16 3.81 2.03
CA PHE A 108 7.86 5.13 1.49
C PHE A 108 7.85 6.20 2.59
N PHE A 109 7.19 5.93 3.72
CA PHE A 109 7.18 6.85 4.85
C PHE A 109 8.58 6.99 5.49
N GLY A 110 9.31 5.88 5.63
CA GLY A 110 10.67 5.88 6.14
C GLY A 110 11.61 6.75 5.29
N ILE A 111 11.70 6.49 3.99
CA ILE A 111 12.57 7.25 3.08
C ILE A 111 12.06 8.69 2.90
N GLY A 112 10.74 8.86 2.78
CA GLY A 112 10.08 10.15 2.58
C GLY A 112 10.35 11.11 3.74
N SER A 113 10.33 10.64 4.99
CA SER A 113 10.65 11.47 6.16
C SER A 113 12.08 12.01 6.12
N VAL A 114 13.07 11.20 5.72
CA VAL A 114 14.48 11.61 5.60
C VAL A 114 14.71 12.53 4.39
N VAL A 115 13.85 12.51 3.37
CA VAL A 115 13.90 13.44 2.24
C VAL A 115 13.18 14.75 2.55
N ALA A 116 12.18 14.72 3.44
CA ALA A 116 11.40 15.87 3.83
C ALA A 116 12.03 16.72 4.96
N ALA A 117 12.87 16.09 5.80
CA ALA A 117 13.68 16.74 6.84
C ALA A 117 14.85 17.53 6.24
#